data_AF-A0A6G5QIA2-F1
#
_entry.id   AF-A0A6G5QIA2-F1
#
_cell.length_a   1.000
_cell.length_b   1.000
_cell.length_c   1.000
_cell.angle_alpha   90.00
_cell.angle_beta   90.00
_cell.angle_gamma   90.00
#
_symmetry.space_group_name_H-M   'P 1'
#
loop_
_entity.id
_entity.type
_entity.pdbx_description
1 polymer ?
#
loop_
_entity_poly.entity_id
_entity_poly.type
_entity_poly.pdbx_seq_one_letter_code
_entity_poly.pdbx_strand_id
1 'polypeptide(L)'
;MTHYKFLRNKKKGGGLNSTNALISGNGPSLKNIDYSLLPDSYDIFRCNQFYFEDRYFLGKRCDFAFLNSGVALEQYLTFKTLEEKDEYIIKNIVLSNLCLSKFEVEELKNIKKIFFPDVEDGYETYSKLKDFDTFVKFNETYKNNRITSGIYMCAYAIAKGYKNIYLTGIDFYSKEVDYYAFDTKKKNLTTIINNFKTDHYKFSYHKEYFDVEALIFLKNNYDVNFICISPNSLLDKHLRDKNIHTEPKKNEECKFTPSNKPKNYTNDIIMPSQEARKRYLIATNHLIAIGSDFKKFTKQQIRKLLVKLGLNLT
;
A
#
# COMPACT_ATOMS: atom_id res chain seq x y z
N MET A 1 -20.45 24.56 0.37
CA MET A 1 -19.03 24.16 0.38
C MET A 1 -18.85 23.05 -0.66
N THR A 2 -18.01 23.29 -1.65
CA THR A 2 -18.14 22.80 -3.03
C THR A 2 -17.81 21.30 -3.19
N HIS A 3 -18.83 20.49 -3.47
CA HIS A 3 -18.80 19.01 -3.61
C HIS A 3 -18.02 18.45 -4.83
N TYR A 4 -17.17 19.24 -5.49
CA TYR A 4 -16.62 18.89 -6.81
C TYR A 4 -15.08 18.95 -6.91
N LYS A 5 -14.33 19.06 -5.80
CA LYS A 5 -12.85 19.03 -5.85
C LYS A 5 -12.27 17.75 -6.49
N PHE A 6 -13.02 16.64 -6.46
CA PHE A 6 -12.58 15.34 -7.01
C PHE A 6 -12.53 15.25 -8.54
N LEU A 7 -13.27 16.10 -9.27
CA LEU A 7 -13.39 16.00 -10.72
C LEU A 7 -12.28 16.74 -11.49
N ARG A 8 -11.13 17.02 -10.85
CA ARG A 8 -9.98 17.53 -11.60
C ARG A 8 -9.63 16.50 -12.68
N ASN A 9 -9.76 16.92 -13.94
CA ASN A 9 -9.28 16.23 -15.13
C ASN A 9 -7.79 15.88 -14.95
N LYS A 10 -7.50 14.74 -14.29
CA LYS A 10 -6.19 14.12 -14.30
C LYS A 10 -6.02 13.63 -15.74
N LYS A 11 -5.24 14.36 -16.55
CA LYS A 11 -4.77 13.85 -17.83
C LYS A 11 -4.17 12.46 -17.56
N LYS A 12 -4.86 11.41 -18.03
CA LYS A 12 -4.27 10.07 -18.12
C LYS A 12 -3.09 10.19 -19.07
N GLY A 13 -1.88 10.00 -18.55
CA GLY A 13 -0.64 10.10 -19.32
C GLY A 13 0.20 11.31 -18.90
N GLY A 14 0.96 11.14 -17.82
CA GLY A 14 2.21 11.85 -17.64
C GLY A 14 3.30 10.78 -17.57
N GLY A 15 4.36 10.93 -18.36
CA GLY A 15 5.55 10.11 -18.20
C GLY A 15 6.10 10.21 -16.77
N LEU A 16 7.10 9.38 -16.46
CA LEU A 16 7.85 9.48 -15.20
C LEU A 16 8.27 10.95 -14.98
N ASN A 17 7.98 11.52 -13.82
CA ASN A 17 8.46 12.88 -13.51
C ASN A 17 9.97 12.87 -13.20
N SER A 18 10.50 11.69 -12.83
CA SER A 18 11.89 11.44 -12.47
C SER A 18 12.25 9.98 -12.74
N THR A 19 13.55 9.69 -12.88
CA THR A 19 14.08 8.32 -12.83
C THR A 19 14.23 7.79 -11.40
N ASN A 20 14.00 8.63 -10.40
CA ASN A 20 14.12 8.32 -8.98
C ASN A 20 12.74 8.10 -8.34
N ALA A 21 12.57 7.01 -7.60
CA ALA A 21 11.41 6.75 -6.77
C ALA A 21 11.81 6.73 -5.29
N LEU A 22 11.10 7.47 -4.45
CA LEU A 22 11.20 7.37 -3.00
C LEU A 22 10.05 6.53 -2.47
N ILE A 23 10.39 5.34 -1.97
CA ILE A 23 9.45 4.34 -1.48
C ILE A 23 9.51 4.28 0.04
N SER A 24 8.36 4.50 0.67
CA SER A 24 8.20 4.48 2.11
C SER A 24 7.27 3.35 2.52
N GLY A 25 7.81 2.41 3.28
CA GLY A 25 6.99 1.65 4.22
C GLY A 25 6.60 2.51 5.42
N ASN A 26 6.05 1.90 6.47
CA ASN A 26 5.54 2.59 7.65
C ASN A 26 6.27 2.19 8.95
N GLY A 27 7.42 1.51 8.85
CA GLY A 27 8.25 1.13 9.99
C GLY A 27 8.99 2.33 10.63
N PRO A 28 9.59 2.15 11.82
CA PRO A 28 10.21 3.24 12.59
C PRO A 28 11.27 4.05 11.86
N SER A 29 12.00 3.45 10.92
CA SER A 29 13.04 4.16 10.15
C SER A 29 12.50 5.34 9.35
N LEU A 30 11.18 5.43 9.14
CA LEU A 30 10.50 6.60 8.58
C LEU A 30 10.75 7.89 9.40
N LYS A 31 10.99 7.76 10.72
CA LYS A 31 11.31 8.91 11.59
C LYS A 31 12.77 9.34 11.54
N ASN A 32 13.64 8.47 11.03
CA ASN A 32 15.09 8.60 11.08
C ASN A 32 15.69 8.77 9.68
N ILE A 33 15.02 9.54 8.83
CA ILE A 33 15.50 9.85 7.48
C ILE A 33 16.64 10.87 7.57
N ASP A 34 17.76 10.57 6.90
CA ASP A 34 18.76 11.57 6.56
C ASP A 34 18.32 12.30 5.29
N TYR A 35 17.72 13.48 5.47
CA TYR A 35 17.18 14.28 4.37
C TYR A 35 18.27 14.79 3.42
N SER A 36 19.55 14.81 3.82
CA SER A 36 20.65 15.14 2.91
C SER A 36 20.86 14.06 1.83
N LEU A 37 20.24 12.89 1.96
CA LEU A 37 20.31 11.81 0.98
C LEU A 37 19.15 11.84 -0.04
N LEU A 38 18.23 12.80 0.08
CA LEU A 38 17.15 12.96 -0.88
C LEU A 38 17.68 13.45 -2.23
N PRO A 39 17.25 12.85 -3.35
CA PRO A 39 17.60 13.33 -4.68
C PRO A 39 16.88 14.65 -5.01
N ASP A 40 17.37 15.39 -5.99
CA ASP A 40 16.77 16.69 -6.39
C ASP A 40 15.36 16.55 -6.95
N SER A 41 15.10 15.45 -7.68
CA SER A 41 13.80 15.14 -8.27
C SER A 41 13.46 13.67 -8.09
N TYR A 42 12.27 13.38 -7.60
CA TYR A 42 11.78 12.03 -7.31
C TYR A 42 10.26 12.01 -7.23
N ASP A 43 9.66 10.85 -7.49
CA ASP A 43 8.25 10.57 -7.21
C ASP A 43 8.12 9.80 -5.88
N ILE A 44 7.06 10.06 -5.11
CA ILE A 44 6.87 9.53 -3.75
C ILE A 44 5.80 8.43 -3.72
N PHE A 45 6.20 7.27 -3.21
CA PHE A 45 5.37 6.08 -3.06
C PHE A 45 5.10 5.85 -1.57
N ARG A 46 3.83 5.83 -1.19
CA ARG A 46 3.38 5.55 0.18
C ARG A 46 2.38 4.40 0.16
N CYS A 47 2.25 3.65 1.26
CA CYS A 47 1.29 2.55 1.33
C CYS A 47 0.44 2.57 2.59
N ASN A 48 -0.75 1.98 2.48
CA ASN A 48 -1.64 1.64 3.58
C ASN A 48 -1.93 2.85 4.50
N GLN A 49 -1.58 2.77 5.78
CA GLN A 49 -1.88 3.78 6.79
C GLN A 49 -0.82 4.90 6.89
N PHE A 50 -0.11 5.24 5.80
CA PHE A 50 0.93 6.28 5.83
C PHE A 50 0.46 7.61 6.45
N TYR A 51 -0.83 7.92 6.31
CA TYR A 51 -1.46 9.12 6.85
C TYR A 51 -1.60 9.14 8.38
N PHE A 52 -1.26 8.05 9.08
CA PHE A 52 -1.20 8.04 10.55
C PHE A 52 0.02 8.79 11.11
N GLU A 53 1.05 9.02 10.27
CA GLU A 53 2.23 9.79 10.66
C GLU A 53 1.84 11.12 11.31
N ASP A 54 2.52 11.51 12.38
CA ASP A 54 2.26 12.74 13.14
C ASP A 54 2.87 13.99 12.48
N ARG A 55 3.81 13.78 11.55
CA ARG A 55 4.45 14.80 10.73
C ARG A 55 4.47 14.35 9.28
N TYR A 56 4.54 15.31 8.37
CA TYR A 56 4.76 15.03 6.96
C TYR A 56 6.24 14.67 6.71
N PHE A 57 6.67 13.47 7.14
CA PHE A 57 8.06 13.00 7.02
C PHE A 57 8.58 13.08 5.58
N LEU A 58 7.69 12.87 4.60
CA LEU A 58 8.01 12.97 3.17
C LEU A 58 7.20 14.07 2.45
N GLY A 59 6.63 15.00 3.21
CA GLY A 59 5.76 16.06 2.66
C GLY A 59 4.34 15.57 2.35
N LYS A 60 3.52 16.48 1.81
CA LYS A 60 2.11 16.22 1.46
C LYS A 60 1.93 15.52 0.12
N ARG A 61 2.92 15.58 -0.78
CA ARG A 61 2.84 15.00 -2.12
C ARG A 61 2.97 13.48 -2.02
N CYS A 62 2.06 12.77 -2.67
CA CYS A 62 2.12 11.32 -2.85
C CYS A 62 1.80 11.02 -4.32
N ASP A 63 2.83 10.66 -5.09
CA ASP A 63 2.68 10.38 -6.51
C ASP A 63 1.97 9.04 -6.74
N PHE A 64 2.20 8.08 -5.84
CA PHE A 64 1.51 6.79 -5.83
C PHE A 64 1.16 6.35 -4.39
N ALA A 65 -0.14 6.26 -4.09
CA ALA A 65 -0.66 5.72 -2.84
C ALA A 65 -1.15 4.28 -3.06
N PHE A 66 -0.51 3.32 -2.38
CA PHE A 66 -0.84 1.90 -2.50
C PHE A 66 -1.82 1.48 -1.41
N LEU A 67 -2.86 0.75 -1.79
CA LEU A 67 -3.82 0.13 -0.87
C LEU A 67 -3.90 -1.38 -1.13
N ASN A 68 -4.27 -2.14 -0.09
CA ASN A 68 -4.47 -3.58 -0.19
C ASN A 68 -5.96 -3.90 -0.48
N SER A 69 -6.23 -4.97 -1.22
CA SER A 69 -7.59 -5.39 -1.60
C SER A 69 -8.54 -5.58 -0.42
N GLY A 70 -8.05 -6.15 0.69
CA GLY A 70 -8.87 -6.46 1.87
C GLY A 70 -9.48 -5.25 2.59
N VAL A 71 -9.01 -4.04 2.32
CA VAL A 71 -9.52 -2.78 2.89
C VAL A 71 -9.67 -1.68 1.83
N ALA A 72 -9.85 -2.08 0.57
CA ALA A 72 -9.84 -1.15 -0.56
C ALA A 72 -10.96 -0.11 -0.47
N LEU A 73 -12.16 -0.51 -0.02
CA LEU A 73 -13.29 0.41 0.13
C LEU A 73 -13.01 1.51 1.14
N GLU A 74 -12.54 1.13 2.33
CA GLU A 74 -12.26 2.05 3.43
C GLU A 74 -11.04 2.93 3.11
N GLN A 75 -9.97 2.36 2.54
CA GLN A 75 -8.78 3.12 2.19
C GLN A 75 -9.03 4.09 1.03
N TYR A 76 -9.81 3.69 0.01
CA TYR A 76 -10.15 4.59 -1.08
C TYR A 76 -10.95 5.81 -0.57
N LEU A 77 -11.98 5.57 0.25
CA LEU A 77 -12.74 6.66 0.90
C LEU A 77 -11.81 7.55 1.74
N THR A 78 -10.88 6.95 2.47
CA THR A 78 -9.93 7.69 3.29
C THR A 78 -9.03 8.56 2.42
N PHE A 79 -8.41 8.03 1.38
CA PHE A 79 -7.55 8.78 0.47
C PHE A 79 -8.28 9.95 -0.20
N LYS A 80 -9.54 9.73 -0.62
CA LYS A 80 -10.39 10.81 -1.14
C LYS A 80 -10.64 11.89 -0.09
N THR A 81 -10.91 11.51 1.15
CA THR A 81 -11.09 12.49 2.24
C THR A 81 -9.80 13.26 2.55
N LEU A 82 -8.63 12.62 2.47
CA LEU A 82 -7.33 13.28 2.65
C LEU A 82 -7.11 14.36 1.57
N GLU A 83 -7.49 14.09 0.31
CA GLU A 83 -7.45 15.06 -0.78
C GLU A 83 -8.44 16.22 -0.55
N GLU A 84 -9.67 15.94 -0.11
CA GLU A 84 -10.68 16.99 0.14
C GLU A 84 -10.25 17.98 1.23
N LYS A 85 -9.64 17.45 2.30
CA LYS A 85 -9.15 18.21 3.44
C LYS A 85 -7.80 18.89 3.19
N ASP A 86 -7.24 18.77 1.98
CA ASP A 86 -5.91 19.26 1.63
C ASP A 86 -4.81 18.75 2.59
N GLU A 87 -5.01 17.55 3.17
CA GLU A 87 -4.04 16.88 4.04
C GLU A 87 -2.92 16.25 3.21
N TYR A 88 -3.26 15.67 2.07
CA TYR A 88 -2.32 15.10 1.10
C TYR A 88 -2.75 15.41 -0.33
N ILE A 89 -1.77 15.42 -1.24
CA ILE A 89 -1.98 15.52 -2.68
C ILE A 89 -1.66 14.16 -3.27
N ILE A 90 -2.68 13.37 -3.62
CA ILE A 90 -2.52 11.99 -4.10
C ILE A 90 -2.72 11.96 -5.62
N LYS A 91 -1.64 11.75 -6.38
CA LYS A 91 -1.70 11.75 -7.85
C LYS A 91 -2.34 10.48 -8.38
N ASN A 92 -1.84 9.31 -7.97
CA ASN A 92 -2.37 8.01 -8.39
C ASN A 92 -2.67 7.13 -7.16
N ILE A 93 -3.72 6.33 -7.24
CA ILE A 93 -4.02 5.28 -6.26
C ILE A 93 -3.80 3.94 -6.95
N VAL A 94 -3.07 3.04 -6.31
CA VAL A 94 -2.71 1.73 -6.85
C VAL A 94 -3.25 0.63 -5.94
N LEU A 95 -3.96 -0.33 -6.52
CA LEU A 95 -4.41 -1.52 -5.82
C LEU A 95 -3.32 -2.60 -5.86
N SER A 96 -2.70 -2.86 -4.71
CA SER A 96 -1.73 -3.94 -4.51
C SER A 96 -2.43 -5.29 -4.48
N ASN A 97 -2.17 -6.13 -5.48
CA ASN A 97 -2.66 -7.49 -5.56
C ASN A 97 -1.64 -8.40 -6.27
N LEU A 98 -1.69 -9.71 -5.97
CA LEU A 98 -0.81 -10.72 -6.56
C LEU A 98 -1.52 -11.62 -7.58
N CYS A 99 -2.84 -11.48 -7.75
CA CYS A 99 -3.61 -12.21 -8.75
C CYS A 99 -3.32 -13.73 -8.70
N LEU A 100 -3.59 -14.37 -7.55
CA LEU A 100 -3.26 -15.77 -7.30
C LEU A 100 -4.34 -16.72 -7.82
N SER A 101 -5.54 -16.22 -8.15
CA SER A 101 -6.60 -17.00 -8.78
C SER A 101 -7.34 -16.24 -9.89
N LYS A 102 -7.93 -16.99 -10.83
CA LYS A 102 -8.79 -16.42 -11.87
C LYS A 102 -9.99 -15.66 -11.29
N PHE A 103 -10.53 -16.15 -10.17
CA PHE A 103 -11.63 -15.52 -9.46
C PHE A 103 -11.23 -14.12 -8.95
N GLU A 104 -10.05 -13.99 -8.33
CA GLU A 104 -9.54 -12.70 -7.88
C GLU A 104 -9.42 -11.69 -9.04
N VAL A 105 -9.01 -12.13 -10.24
CA VAL A 105 -8.90 -11.24 -11.41
C VAL A 105 -10.25 -10.67 -11.83
N GLU A 106 -11.25 -11.54 -11.98
CA GLU A 106 -12.58 -11.14 -12.46
C GLU A 106 -13.29 -10.26 -11.43
N GLU A 107 -13.19 -10.63 -10.15
CA GLU A 107 -13.72 -9.87 -9.03
C GLU A 107 -13.08 -8.47 -8.97
N LEU A 108 -11.75 -8.39 -9.02
CA LEU A 108 -11.04 -7.11 -8.98
C LEU A 108 -11.40 -6.19 -10.16
N LYS A 109 -11.51 -6.74 -11.37
CA LYS A 109 -11.95 -5.96 -12.55
C LYS A 109 -13.34 -5.37 -12.36
N ASN A 110 -14.28 -6.16 -11.84
CA ASN A 110 -15.65 -5.71 -11.59
C ASN A 110 -15.72 -4.66 -10.49
N ILE A 111 -15.05 -4.91 -9.36
CA ILE A 111 -15.01 -3.98 -8.23
C ILE A 111 -14.42 -2.65 -8.65
N LYS A 112 -13.28 -2.66 -9.37
CA LYS A 112 -12.65 -1.42 -9.86
C LYS A 112 -13.58 -0.64 -10.77
N LYS A 113 -14.27 -1.30 -11.70
CA LYS A 113 -15.22 -0.64 -12.61
C LYS A 113 -16.37 0.04 -11.86
N ILE A 114 -16.85 -0.55 -10.76
CA ILE A 114 -18.03 -0.07 -10.02
C ILE A 114 -17.64 0.97 -8.95
N PHE A 115 -16.59 0.72 -8.18
CA PHE A 115 -16.24 1.50 -6.99
C PHE A 115 -14.98 2.35 -7.15
N PHE A 116 -14.01 1.91 -7.96
CA PHE A 116 -12.67 2.49 -8.00
C PHE A 116 -12.19 2.78 -9.44
N PRO A 117 -12.94 3.58 -10.23
CA PRO A 117 -12.68 3.74 -11.66
C PRO A 117 -11.36 4.47 -11.99
N ASP A 118 -10.81 5.20 -11.03
CA ASP A 118 -9.53 5.93 -11.13
C ASP A 118 -8.36 5.23 -10.44
N VAL A 119 -8.57 4.02 -9.91
CA VAL A 119 -7.51 3.22 -9.28
C VAL A 119 -6.78 2.37 -10.31
N GLU A 120 -5.45 2.40 -10.29
CA GLU A 120 -4.61 1.56 -11.13
C GLU A 120 -4.59 0.12 -10.60
N ASP A 121 -4.53 -0.86 -11.53
CA ASP A 121 -4.24 -2.24 -11.14
C ASP A 121 -2.72 -2.36 -10.97
N GLY A 122 -2.28 -2.55 -9.72
CA GLY A 122 -0.86 -2.73 -9.43
C GLY A 122 -0.28 -3.94 -10.16
N TYR A 123 -1.06 -5.02 -10.28
CA TYR A 123 -0.60 -6.27 -10.85
C TYR A 123 -0.39 -6.19 -12.36
N GLU A 124 -1.24 -5.45 -13.10
CA GLU A 124 -1.05 -5.21 -14.55
C GLU A 124 0.29 -4.52 -14.85
N THR A 125 0.80 -3.72 -13.90
CA THR A 125 2.11 -3.09 -14.03
C THR A 125 3.21 -4.01 -13.54
N TYR A 126 3.09 -4.49 -12.30
CA TYR A 126 4.07 -5.33 -11.61
C TYR A 126 4.43 -6.61 -12.40
N SER A 127 3.42 -7.28 -12.98
CA SER A 127 3.59 -8.56 -13.70
C SER A 127 4.40 -8.45 -15.00
N LYS A 128 4.74 -7.24 -15.45
CA LYS A 128 5.69 -7.02 -16.55
C LYS A 128 7.09 -7.53 -16.19
N LEU A 129 7.43 -7.59 -14.91
CA LEU A 129 8.63 -8.24 -14.40
C LEU A 129 8.38 -9.75 -14.27
N LYS A 130 8.28 -10.45 -15.42
CA LYS A 130 7.82 -11.85 -15.48
C LYS A 130 8.58 -12.80 -14.55
N ASP A 131 9.90 -12.65 -14.46
CA ASP A 131 10.73 -13.53 -13.62
C ASP A 131 10.49 -13.25 -12.14
N PHE A 132 10.30 -11.99 -11.77
CA PHE A 132 9.95 -11.62 -10.40
C PHE A 132 8.52 -12.04 -10.02
N ASP A 133 7.54 -11.88 -10.91
CA ASP A 133 6.18 -12.40 -10.70
C ASP A 133 6.20 -13.91 -10.45
N THR A 134 6.95 -14.65 -11.28
CA THR A 134 7.14 -16.09 -11.12
C THR A 134 7.79 -16.42 -9.77
N PHE A 135 8.87 -15.72 -9.40
CA PHE A 135 9.55 -15.88 -8.11
C PHE A 135 8.60 -15.67 -6.93
N VAL A 136 7.82 -14.58 -6.94
CA VAL A 136 6.89 -14.26 -5.85
C VAL A 136 5.76 -15.28 -5.78
N LYS A 137 5.12 -15.63 -6.90
CA LYS A 137 4.02 -16.61 -6.90
C LYS A 137 4.46 -17.98 -6.44
N PHE A 138 5.62 -18.45 -6.88
CA PHE A 138 6.14 -19.74 -6.44
C PHE A 138 6.34 -19.77 -4.92
N ASN A 139 6.95 -18.73 -4.36
CA ASN A 139 7.20 -18.63 -2.92
C ASN A 139 5.92 -18.42 -2.10
N GLU A 140 4.96 -17.66 -2.61
CA GLU A 140 3.66 -17.46 -1.99
C GLU A 140 2.88 -18.78 -1.95
N THR A 141 2.72 -19.44 -3.10
CA THR A 141 1.89 -20.64 -3.25
C THR A 141 2.48 -21.87 -2.57
N TYR A 142 3.79 -22.09 -2.68
CA TYR A 142 4.42 -23.34 -2.25
C TYR A 142 5.21 -23.23 -0.94
N LYS A 143 5.53 -22.02 -0.48
CA LYS A 143 6.37 -21.80 0.72
C LYS A 143 5.76 -20.87 1.77
N ASN A 144 4.54 -20.34 1.52
CA ASN A 144 3.88 -19.36 2.39
C ASN A 144 4.78 -18.16 2.73
N ASN A 145 5.51 -17.67 1.72
CA ASN A 145 6.38 -16.51 1.82
C ASN A 145 5.78 -15.37 1.00
N ARG A 146 5.35 -14.31 1.69
CA ARG A 146 4.71 -13.14 1.08
C ARG A 146 5.57 -11.90 1.21
N ILE A 147 5.86 -11.25 0.08
CA ILE A 147 6.53 -9.95 0.06
C ILE A 147 5.68 -8.88 0.74
N THR A 148 6.30 -7.92 1.43
CA THR A 148 5.57 -6.78 2.01
C THR A 148 5.19 -5.73 0.95
N SER A 149 4.31 -4.80 1.31
CA SER A 149 3.94 -3.68 0.42
C SER A 149 5.16 -2.83 0.01
N GLY A 150 6.20 -2.72 0.84
CA GLY A 150 7.43 -2.01 0.49
C GLY A 150 8.12 -2.62 -0.72
N ILE A 151 8.26 -3.95 -0.71
CA ILE A 151 8.85 -4.71 -1.82
C ILE A 151 7.95 -4.69 -3.06
N TYR A 152 6.62 -4.80 -2.88
CA TYR A 152 5.67 -4.66 -3.98
C TYR A 152 5.81 -3.31 -4.69
N MET A 153 5.92 -2.22 -3.94
CA MET A 153 6.14 -0.89 -4.50
C MET A 153 7.47 -0.80 -5.25
N CYS A 154 8.54 -1.45 -4.77
CA CYS A 154 9.82 -1.51 -5.48
C CYS A 154 9.64 -2.14 -6.86
N ALA A 155 9.05 -3.33 -6.91
CA ALA A 155 8.82 -4.03 -8.17
C ALA A 155 7.88 -3.26 -9.11
N TYR A 156 6.82 -2.63 -8.60
CA TYR A 156 5.96 -1.76 -9.39
C TYR A 156 6.75 -0.56 -9.97
N ALA A 157 7.61 0.09 -9.19
CA ALA A 157 8.43 1.20 -9.66
C ALA A 157 9.41 0.74 -10.75
N ILE A 158 10.08 -0.38 -10.54
CA ILE A 158 11.00 -0.95 -11.54
C ILE A 158 10.25 -1.25 -12.85
N ALA A 159 9.05 -1.83 -12.77
CA ALA A 159 8.20 -2.10 -13.92
C ALA A 159 7.71 -0.83 -14.65
N LYS A 160 7.63 0.31 -13.96
CA LYS A 160 7.35 1.63 -14.55
C LYS A 160 8.58 2.29 -15.17
N GLY A 161 9.78 1.76 -14.94
CA GLY A 161 11.04 2.25 -15.50
C GLY A 161 11.87 3.14 -14.57
N TYR A 162 11.54 3.22 -13.27
CA TYR A 162 12.42 3.88 -12.30
C TYR A 162 13.72 3.11 -12.14
N LYS A 163 14.82 3.84 -11.99
CA LYS A 163 16.19 3.28 -11.94
C LYS A 163 16.83 3.40 -10.58
N ASN A 164 16.56 4.49 -9.85
CA ASN A 164 17.08 4.69 -8.50
C ASN A 164 15.92 4.62 -7.51
N ILE A 165 15.96 3.62 -6.64
CA ILE A 165 14.90 3.34 -5.67
C ILE A 165 15.44 3.69 -4.27
N TYR A 166 14.98 4.83 -3.77
CA TYR A 166 15.28 5.33 -2.44
C TYR A 166 14.28 4.73 -1.44
N LEU A 167 14.77 4.21 -0.32
CA LEU A 167 14.00 3.39 0.61
C LEU A 167 14.07 3.93 2.04
N THR A 168 12.91 3.92 2.70
CA THR A 168 12.74 4.28 4.12
C THR A 168 11.50 3.60 4.69
N GLY A 169 11.39 3.48 6.01
CA GLY A 169 10.22 2.90 6.69
C GLY A 169 10.03 1.40 6.44
N ILE A 170 11.09 0.67 6.06
CA ILE A 170 11.08 -0.78 5.91
C ILE A 170 11.99 -1.35 7.00
N ASP A 171 11.40 -1.94 8.03
CA ASP A 171 12.12 -2.41 9.23
C ASP A 171 11.80 -3.87 9.57
N PHE A 172 11.25 -4.60 8.58
CA PHE A 172 10.95 -6.03 8.62
C PHE A 172 10.10 -6.53 9.82
N TYR A 173 9.44 -5.61 10.52
CA TYR A 173 8.74 -5.90 11.77
C TYR A 173 9.68 -6.55 12.80
N SER A 174 10.92 -6.06 12.91
CA SER A 174 11.80 -6.47 14.00
C SER A 174 11.17 -6.08 15.34
N LYS A 175 11.33 -6.92 16.37
CA LYS A 175 10.80 -6.62 17.72
C LYS A 175 11.68 -5.62 18.49
N GLU A 176 12.87 -5.33 18.00
CA GLU A 176 13.87 -4.47 18.67
C GLU A 176 13.53 -2.98 18.54
N VAL A 177 12.74 -2.62 17.55
CA VAL A 177 12.25 -1.28 17.22
C VAL A 177 10.78 -1.46 16.84
N ASP A 178 9.85 -0.66 17.36
CA ASP A 178 8.39 -0.84 17.13
C ASP A 178 8.01 -1.26 15.70
N TYR A 179 6.87 -1.93 15.50
CA TYR A 179 6.54 -2.39 14.14
C TYR A 179 6.17 -1.27 13.17
N TYR A 180 5.78 -0.11 13.71
CA TYR A 180 5.33 1.05 12.94
C TYR A 180 5.88 2.34 13.54
N ALA A 181 6.09 3.36 12.69
CA ALA A 181 6.45 4.70 13.11
C ALA A 181 5.32 5.44 13.86
N PHE A 182 4.13 4.86 13.98
CA PHE A 182 3.00 5.52 14.60
C PHE A 182 2.11 4.50 15.29
N ASP A 183 1.29 5.00 16.22
CA ASP A 183 0.29 4.19 16.88
C ASP A 183 -0.75 3.70 15.85
N THR A 184 -0.87 2.38 15.74
CA THR A 184 -1.83 1.71 14.85
C THR A 184 -3.08 1.22 15.57
N LYS A 185 -3.17 1.33 16.91
CA LYS A 185 -4.32 0.91 17.71
C LYS A 185 -5.47 1.93 17.62
N LYS A 186 -5.91 2.22 16.40
CA LYS A 186 -6.98 3.16 16.11
C LYS A 186 -8.34 2.47 16.07
N LYS A 187 -9.40 3.18 16.46
CA LYS A 187 -10.74 2.61 16.70
C LYS A 187 -11.32 1.95 15.44
N ASN A 188 -11.28 2.64 14.30
CA ASN A 188 -11.84 2.13 13.05
C ASN A 188 -10.94 1.04 12.47
N LEU A 189 -9.62 1.26 12.45
CA LEU A 189 -8.68 0.24 11.94
C LEU A 189 -8.82 -1.08 12.69
N THR A 190 -8.89 -1.04 14.02
CA THR A 190 -9.06 -2.25 14.85
C THR A 190 -10.45 -2.86 14.77
N THR A 191 -11.45 -2.12 14.27
CA THR A 191 -12.79 -2.66 13.97
C THR A 191 -12.77 -3.46 12.66
N ILE A 192 -12.02 -3.01 11.66
CA ILE A 192 -11.91 -3.69 10.36
C ILE A 192 -10.92 -4.87 10.45
N ILE A 193 -9.75 -4.63 11.03
CA ILE A 193 -8.67 -5.60 11.16
C ILE A 193 -8.36 -5.76 12.65
N ASN A 194 -9.02 -6.73 13.27
CA ASN A 194 -8.98 -6.96 14.71
C ASN A 194 -7.56 -7.20 15.26
N ASN A 195 -6.66 -7.72 14.42
CA ASN A 195 -5.28 -8.00 14.79
C ASN A 195 -4.46 -6.74 15.14
N PHE A 196 -4.83 -5.54 14.66
CA PHE A 196 -4.17 -4.30 15.10
C PHE A 196 -4.46 -3.93 16.57
N LYS A 197 -5.31 -4.68 17.27
CA LYS A 197 -5.50 -4.52 18.74
C LYS A 197 -4.30 -5.04 19.53
N THR A 198 -3.56 -6.00 18.97
CA THR A 198 -2.38 -6.56 19.64
C THR A 198 -1.18 -5.68 19.37
N ASP A 199 -0.27 -5.59 20.34
CA ASP A 199 1.05 -5.03 20.10
C ASP A 199 1.77 -5.83 19.00
N HIS A 200 2.55 -5.13 18.17
CA HIS A 200 3.40 -5.74 17.16
C HIS A 200 2.65 -6.68 16.18
N TYR A 201 1.56 -6.20 15.57
CA TYR A 201 0.90 -6.96 14.52
C TYR A 201 1.67 -6.94 13.19
N LYS A 202 2.00 -8.14 12.69
CA LYS A 202 2.42 -8.39 11.31
C LYS A 202 1.67 -9.59 10.75
N PHE A 203 1.50 -9.64 9.43
CA PHE A 203 0.97 -10.85 8.77
C PHE A 203 2.00 -11.98 8.85
N SER A 204 1.56 -13.20 9.17
CA SER A 204 2.46 -14.32 9.48
C SER A 204 3.32 -14.79 8.30
N TYR A 205 2.89 -14.50 7.06
CA TYR A 205 3.65 -14.87 5.86
C TYR A 205 4.75 -13.85 5.53
N HIS A 206 4.84 -12.73 6.26
CA HIS A 206 5.93 -11.78 6.13
C HIS A 206 7.14 -12.22 6.96
N LYS A 207 8.23 -12.49 6.24
CA LYS A 207 9.51 -12.91 6.80
C LYS A 207 10.58 -11.96 6.29
N GLU A 208 11.40 -11.46 7.22
CA GLU A 208 12.52 -10.56 6.94
C GLU A 208 13.39 -11.07 5.79
N TYR A 209 13.87 -12.32 5.91
CA TYR A 209 14.75 -12.90 4.91
C TYR A 209 14.13 -12.90 3.51
N PHE A 210 12.80 -13.04 3.40
CA PHE A 210 12.15 -13.14 2.10
C PHE A 210 12.02 -11.78 1.41
N ASP A 211 11.77 -10.72 2.17
CA ASP A 211 11.83 -9.35 1.62
C ASP A 211 13.27 -9.01 1.18
N VAL A 212 14.29 -9.43 1.94
CA VAL A 212 15.70 -9.26 1.56
C VAL A 212 16.05 -10.07 0.30
N GLU A 213 15.64 -11.33 0.21
CA GLU A 213 15.83 -12.16 -0.99
C GLU A 213 15.14 -11.55 -2.21
N ALA A 214 13.94 -10.98 -2.04
CA ALA A 214 13.22 -10.31 -3.11
C ALA A 214 13.95 -9.04 -3.59
N LEU A 215 14.54 -8.25 -2.69
CA LEU A 215 15.37 -7.10 -3.07
C LEU A 215 16.64 -7.52 -3.81
N ILE A 216 17.33 -8.57 -3.35
CA ILE A 216 18.49 -9.14 -4.04
C ILE A 216 18.09 -9.60 -5.45
N PHE A 217 16.96 -10.31 -5.58
CA PHE A 217 16.45 -10.75 -6.88
C PHE A 217 16.24 -9.55 -7.80
N LEU A 218 15.54 -8.51 -7.32
CA LEU A 218 15.28 -7.33 -8.13
C LEU A 218 16.57 -6.64 -8.57
N LYS A 219 17.56 -6.49 -7.68
CA LYS A 219 18.85 -5.86 -7.99
C LYS A 219 19.65 -6.62 -9.04
N ASN A 220 19.61 -7.95 -8.98
CA ASN A 220 20.42 -8.81 -9.85
C ASN A 220 19.80 -9.01 -11.24
N ASN A 221 18.48 -8.92 -11.36
CA ASN A 221 17.76 -9.19 -12.60
C ASN A 221 17.28 -7.93 -13.33
N TYR A 222 17.20 -6.80 -12.63
CA TYR A 222 16.79 -5.52 -13.21
C TYR A 222 17.86 -4.48 -12.89
N ASP A 223 18.37 -3.82 -13.93
CA ASP A 223 19.37 -2.75 -13.81
C ASP A 223 18.77 -1.55 -13.04
N VAL A 224 18.91 -1.60 -11.71
CA VAL A 224 18.35 -0.65 -10.74
C VAL A 224 19.32 -0.46 -9.58
N ASN A 225 19.17 0.64 -8.85
CA ASN A 225 19.93 0.98 -7.66
C ASN A 225 18.99 1.01 -6.44
N PHE A 226 19.41 0.41 -5.33
CA PHE A 226 18.69 0.49 -4.06
C PHE A 226 19.49 1.36 -3.09
N ILE A 227 18.85 2.41 -2.59
CA ILE A 227 19.47 3.44 -1.76
C ILE A 227 18.66 3.53 -0.48
N CYS A 228 19.26 3.24 0.68
CA CYS A 228 18.59 3.50 1.96
C CYS A 228 18.85 4.94 2.39
N ILE A 229 17.79 5.69 2.71
CA ILE A 229 17.91 7.07 3.22
C ILE A 229 17.67 7.18 4.72
N SER A 230 17.49 6.05 5.41
CA SER A 230 17.43 5.97 6.87
C SER A 230 18.66 5.21 7.36
N PRO A 231 19.82 5.88 7.49
CA PRO A 231 21.09 5.22 7.83
C PRO A 231 20.98 4.48 9.17
N ASN A 232 21.70 3.36 9.29
CA ASN A 232 21.66 2.48 10.47
C ASN A 232 20.32 1.78 10.75
N SER A 233 19.33 1.91 9.87
CA SER A 233 18.13 1.07 9.92
C SER A 233 18.46 -0.40 9.63
N LEU A 234 17.57 -1.32 10.00
CA LEU A 234 17.77 -2.74 9.70
C LEU A 234 17.83 -2.98 8.18
N LEU A 235 17.08 -2.23 7.38
CA LEU A 235 17.20 -2.24 5.92
C LEU A 235 18.58 -1.79 5.46
N ASP A 236 19.10 -0.67 5.95
CA ASP A 236 20.43 -0.17 5.58
C ASP A 236 21.50 -1.26 5.81
N LYS A 237 21.47 -1.88 6.99
CA LYS A 237 22.36 -3.00 7.34
C LYS A 237 22.23 -4.15 6.34
N HIS A 238 21.03 -4.64 6.05
CA HIS A 238 20.85 -5.74 5.10
C HIS A 238 21.29 -5.41 3.69
N LEU A 239 20.99 -4.21 3.18
CA LEU A 239 21.41 -3.82 1.83
C LEU A 239 22.94 -3.78 1.73
N ARG A 240 23.63 -3.30 2.77
CA ARG A 240 25.10 -3.25 2.86
C ARG A 240 25.70 -4.65 3.01
N ASP A 241 25.21 -5.46 3.94
CA ASP A 241 25.67 -6.83 4.18
C ASP A 241 25.52 -7.74 2.95
N LYS A 242 24.50 -7.46 2.12
CA LYS A 242 24.24 -8.19 0.87
C LYS A 242 24.89 -7.55 -0.36
N ASN A 243 25.64 -6.47 -0.19
CA ASN A 243 26.31 -5.73 -1.25
C ASN A 243 25.36 -5.29 -2.39
N ILE A 244 24.12 -4.91 -2.03
CA ILE A 244 23.10 -4.39 -2.96
C ILE A 244 22.74 -2.93 -2.67
N HIS A 245 23.35 -2.33 -1.65
CA HIS A 245 23.26 -0.90 -1.37
C HIS A 245 24.06 -0.11 -2.42
N THR A 246 23.43 0.91 -3.00
CA THR A 246 24.08 1.93 -3.80
C THR A 246 24.29 3.17 -2.94
N GLU A 247 25.54 3.62 -2.83
CA GLU A 247 25.84 4.83 -2.04
C GLU A 247 25.16 6.06 -2.65
N PRO A 248 24.35 6.80 -1.88
CA PRO A 248 23.75 8.03 -2.35
C PRO A 248 24.79 9.14 -2.50
N LYS A 249 24.61 9.99 -3.52
CA LYS A 249 25.26 11.30 -3.54
C LYS A 249 24.56 12.20 -2.51
N LYS A 250 25.31 12.76 -1.58
CA LYS A 250 24.78 13.75 -0.64
C LYS A 250 24.33 15.01 -1.40
N ASN A 251 23.17 15.50 -1.02
CA ASN A 251 22.60 16.77 -1.43
C ASN A 251 22.69 17.73 -0.25
N GLU A 252 23.85 18.40 -0.14
CA GLU A 252 24.12 19.36 0.94
C GLU A 252 23.20 20.59 0.88
N GLU A 253 22.58 20.84 -0.27
CA GLU A 253 21.63 21.93 -0.47
C GLU A 253 20.18 21.54 -0.14
N CYS A 254 19.92 20.26 0.18
CA CYS A 254 18.58 19.81 0.55
C CYS A 254 18.12 20.47 1.86
N LYS A 255 17.14 21.37 1.75
CA LYS A 255 16.54 22.08 2.88
C LYS A 255 15.23 21.46 3.37
N PHE A 256 14.96 20.20 3.00
CA PHE A 256 13.71 19.56 3.40
C PHE A 256 13.63 19.43 4.92
N THR A 257 12.56 19.97 5.49
CA THR A 257 12.24 19.84 6.91
C THR A 257 10.80 19.35 7.05
N PRO A 258 10.56 18.22 7.74
CA PRO A 258 9.20 17.73 7.99
C PRO A 258 8.35 18.79 8.70
N SER A 259 7.16 19.05 8.14
CA SER A 259 6.18 19.92 8.79
C SER A 259 5.25 19.11 9.69
N ASN A 260 4.81 19.71 10.78
CA ASN A 260 3.80 19.12 11.66
C ASN A 260 2.43 19.05 10.96
N LYS A 261 1.63 18.04 11.31
CA LYS A 261 0.24 17.99 10.90
C LYS A 261 -0.65 18.91 11.74
N PRO A 262 -1.80 19.36 11.20
CA PRO A 262 -2.79 20.10 12.00
C PRO A 262 -3.34 19.22 13.12
N LYS A 263 -3.79 19.79 14.24
CA LYS A 263 -4.23 19.04 15.43
C LYS A 263 -5.34 18.01 15.17
N ASN A 264 -6.18 18.24 14.17
CA ASN A 264 -7.33 17.42 13.80
C ASN A 264 -7.12 16.67 12.47
N TYR A 265 -5.87 16.36 12.13
CA TYR A 265 -5.56 15.56 10.95
C TYR A 265 -6.23 14.19 11.00
N THR A 266 -6.50 13.62 9.82
CA THR A 266 -7.06 12.29 9.68
C THR A 266 -6.02 11.26 10.09
N ASN A 267 -6.20 10.64 11.25
CA ASN A 267 -5.24 9.72 11.88
C ASN A 267 -5.83 8.33 12.18
N ASP A 268 -6.98 8.02 11.57
CA ASP A 268 -7.63 6.71 11.57
C ASP A 268 -8.28 6.50 10.19
N ILE A 269 -8.47 5.25 9.81
CA ILE A 269 -9.16 4.90 8.57
C ILE A 269 -10.65 5.29 8.68
N ILE A 270 -11.24 5.75 7.59
CA ILE A 270 -12.63 6.22 7.58
C ILE A 270 -13.58 5.07 7.27
N MET A 271 -14.60 4.91 8.12
CA MET A 271 -15.65 3.92 7.92
C MET A 271 -16.68 4.41 6.89
N PRO A 272 -16.92 3.66 5.80
CA PRO A 272 -18.02 3.94 4.87
C PRO A 272 -19.37 3.75 5.56
N SER A 273 -20.41 4.36 4.98
CA SER A 273 -21.78 4.14 5.44
C SER A 273 -22.19 2.67 5.32
N GLN A 274 -23.15 2.23 6.13
CA GLN A 274 -23.67 0.86 6.06
C GLN A 274 -24.17 0.51 4.65
N GLU A 275 -24.82 1.46 3.98
CA GLU A 275 -25.31 1.29 2.61
C GLU A 275 -24.17 1.13 1.60
N ALA A 276 -23.08 1.91 1.73
CA ALA A 276 -21.90 1.75 0.87
C ALA A 276 -21.25 0.37 1.06
N ARG A 277 -21.10 -0.09 2.30
CA ARG A 277 -20.56 -1.43 2.62
C ARG A 277 -21.45 -2.54 2.07
N LYS A 278 -22.79 -2.39 2.18
CA LYS A 278 -23.75 -3.35 1.62
C LYS A 278 -23.63 -3.45 0.10
N ARG A 279 -23.55 -2.31 -0.60
CA ARG A 279 -23.36 -2.29 -2.06
C ARG A 279 -22.04 -2.94 -2.47
N TYR A 280 -20.96 -2.62 -1.76
CA TYR A 280 -19.66 -3.22 -2.02
C TYR A 280 -19.71 -4.74 -1.87
N LEU A 281 -20.28 -5.24 -0.77
CA LEU A 281 -20.44 -6.67 -0.52
C LEU A 281 -21.25 -7.39 -1.61
N ILE A 282 -22.33 -6.77 -2.11
CA ILE A 282 -23.14 -7.34 -3.19
C ILE A 282 -22.32 -7.45 -4.48
N ALA A 283 -21.41 -6.51 -4.73
CA ALA A 283 -20.57 -6.51 -5.92
C ALA A 283 -19.35 -7.45 -5.80
N THR A 284 -18.80 -7.65 -4.59
CA THR A 284 -17.65 -8.53 -4.34
C THR A 284 -18.08 -9.99 -4.20
N ASN A 285 -19.18 -10.24 -3.48
CA ASN A 285 -19.74 -11.57 -3.36
C ASN A 285 -20.61 -11.85 -4.58
N HIS A 286 -20.22 -12.83 -5.40
CA HIS A 286 -21.09 -13.48 -6.37
C HIS A 286 -22.29 -14.16 -5.69
N LEU A 287 -23.25 -13.38 -5.21
CA LEU A 287 -24.62 -13.82 -4.95
C LEU A 287 -25.56 -13.38 -6.07
N ILE A 288 -25.05 -13.17 -7.28
CA ILE A 288 -25.88 -13.00 -8.46
C ILE A 288 -25.29 -13.84 -9.59
N ALA A 289 -25.57 -15.16 -9.55
CA ALA A 289 -25.93 -16.01 -10.70
C ALA A 289 -25.83 -17.51 -10.39
N ILE A 290 -26.48 -17.99 -9.31
CA ILE A 290 -27.53 -18.98 -9.61
C ILE A 290 -28.77 -18.16 -9.95
N GLY A 291 -28.80 -17.68 -11.20
CA GLY A 291 -29.88 -16.87 -11.76
C GLY A 291 -31.21 -17.62 -11.86
N SER A 292 -31.28 -18.84 -11.33
CA SER A 292 -32.48 -19.67 -11.22
C SER A 292 -32.87 -20.07 -9.79
N ASP A 293 -32.00 -19.92 -8.77
CA ASP A 293 -32.25 -20.53 -7.44
C ASP A 293 -32.27 -19.57 -6.25
N PHE A 294 -32.20 -18.26 -6.45
CA PHE A 294 -32.46 -17.34 -5.32
C PHE A 294 -33.89 -17.44 -4.77
N LYS A 295 -34.84 -17.96 -5.56
CA LYS A 295 -36.18 -18.36 -5.08
C LYS A 295 -36.17 -19.62 -4.21
N LYS A 296 -35.08 -20.40 -4.18
CA LYS A 296 -34.96 -21.64 -3.40
C LYS A 296 -34.28 -21.45 -2.05
N PHE A 297 -33.60 -20.32 -1.82
CA PHE A 297 -33.00 -20.04 -0.52
C PHE A 297 -34.02 -19.48 0.47
N THR A 298 -34.15 -20.14 1.61
CA THR A 298 -35.01 -19.64 2.68
C THR A 298 -34.40 -18.42 3.34
N LYS A 299 -35.24 -17.54 3.87
CA LYS A 299 -34.84 -16.33 4.63
C LYS A 299 -33.81 -16.66 5.73
N GLN A 300 -33.85 -17.88 6.26
CA GLN A 300 -32.95 -18.38 7.29
C GLN A 300 -31.54 -18.73 6.78
N GLN A 301 -31.40 -19.22 5.54
CA GLN A 301 -30.10 -19.52 4.93
C GLN A 301 -29.34 -18.24 4.59
N ILE A 302 -30.05 -17.22 4.08
CA ILE A 302 -29.51 -15.87 3.86
C ILE A 302 -29.04 -15.27 5.19
N ARG A 303 -29.85 -15.40 6.25
CA ARG A 303 -29.49 -14.91 7.58
C ARG A 303 -28.25 -15.61 8.16
N LYS A 304 -28.12 -16.94 8.00
CA LYS A 304 -26.93 -17.69 8.42
C LYS A 304 -25.67 -17.25 7.66
N LEU A 305 -25.77 -16.97 6.37
CA LEU A 305 -24.64 -16.51 5.56
C LEU A 305 -24.18 -15.12 6.00
N LEU A 306 -25.12 -14.21 6.26
CA LEU A 306 -24.83 -12.86 6.74
C LEU A 306 -24.23 -12.86 8.16
N VAL A 307 -24.72 -13.72 9.05
CA VAL A 307 -24.13 -13.95 10.39
C VAL A 307 -22.72 -14.51 10.27
N LYS A 308 -22.47 -15.45 9.34
CA LYS A 308 -21.14 -16.01 9.09
C LYS A 308 -20.14 -14.99 8.51
N LEU A 309 -20.66 -13.95 7.85
CA LEU A 309 -19.90 -12.80 7.35
C LEU A 309 -19.84 -11.63 8.36
N GLY A 310 -20.28 -11.83 9.61
CA GLY A 310 -20.22 -10.82 10.67
C GLY A 310 -21.21 -9.66 10.52
N LEU A 311 -22.22 -9.80 9.66
CA LEU A 311 -23.24 -8.79 9.39
C LEU A 311 -24.54 -9.19 10.10
N ASN A 312 -24.73 -8.69 11.31
CA ASN A 312 -26.02 -8.79 11.98
C ASN A 312 -27.00 -7.79 11.32
N LEU A 313 -28.05 -8.32 10.69
CA LEU A 313 -29.24 -7.55 10.33
C LEU A 313 -30.11 -7.41 11.59
N THR A 314 -30.43 -6.16 11.96
CA THR A 314 -31.59 -5.87 12.81
C THR A 314 -32.87 -6.13 12.03
#